data_AF-A0A514EE53-F1
#
_entry.id   AF-A0A514EE53-F1
#
_cell.length_a   1.000
_cell.length_b   1.000
_cell.length_c   1.000
_cell.angle_alpha   90.00
_cell.angle_beta   90.00
_cell.angle_gamma   90.00
#
_symmetry.space_group_name_H-M   'P 1'
#
loop_
_entity.id
_entity.type
_entity.pdbx_description
1 polymer ?
#
loop_
_entity_poly.entity_id
_entity_poly.type
_entity_poly.pdbx_seq_one_letter_code
_entity_poly.pdbx_strand_id
1 'polypeptide(L)'
;MQTLAIFAIGVRMATMNISLPDELKQFVDQQVAEHAYGSSSEYLRELIRQQRDVQKLRGLLLDGANSGPAMAMEPDFFDTMRKRARDRAAAK
;
A
#
# COMPACT_ATOMS: atom_id res chain seq x y z
N MET A 1 -40.16 23.38 5.58
CA MET A 1 -38.89 23.93 6.08
C MET A 1 -38.00 22.72 6.39
N GLN A 2 -37.31 22.09 5.41
CA GLN A 2 -35.98 22.47 4.91
C GLN A 2 -35.15 23.13 6.03
N THR A 3 -34.01 22.56 6.43
CA THR A 3 -32.79 22.56 5.63
C THR A 3 -31.81 21.43 6.01
N LEU A 4 -31.13 20.95 4.97
CA LEU A 4 -30.08 19.94 4.81
C LEU A 4 -28.82 20.14 5.69
N ALA A 5 -28.19 19.04 6.10
CA ALA A 5 -26.74 18.97 6.30
C ALA A 5 -26.21 17.64 5.73
N ILE A 6 -25.79 17.67 4.48
CA ILE A 6 -24.93 16.67 3.84
C ILE A 6 -23.53 16.89 4.42
N PHE A 7 -22.96 15.94 5.17
CA PHE A 7 -21.51 15.64 5.20
C PHE A 7 -21.23 14.45 6.13
N ALA A 8 -21.13 13.25 5.57
CA ALA A 8 -20.27 12.18 6.06
C ALA A 8 -20.28 11.03 5.06
N ILE A 9 -19.32 11.02 4.13
CA ILE A 9 -18.83 9.74 3.59
C ILE A 9 -18.09 9.09 4.75
N GLY A 10 -18.84 8.47 5.66
CA GLY A 10 -18.27 7.72 6.77
C GLY A 10 -17.51 6.54 6.20
N VAL A 11 -16.19 6.54 6.29
CA VAL A 11 -15.39 5.34 6.08
C VAL A 11 -15.97 4.28 7.01
N ARG A 12 -16.64 3.26 6.45
CA ARG A 12 -17.14 2.12 7.23
C ARG A 12 -15.94 1.42 7.83
N MET A 13 -15.68 1.67 9.12
CA MET A 13 -14.66 0.95 9.86
C MET A 13 -15.25 -0.38 10.29
N ALA A 14 -14.78 -1.48 9.69
CA ALA A 14 -15.02 -2.80 10.25
C ALA A 14 -14.20 -2.93 11.55
N THR A 15 -14.87 -3.23 12.65
CA THR A 15 -14.22 -3.47 13.94
C THR A 15 -13.77 -4.93 14.03
N MET A 16 -12.54 -5.15 14.48
CA MET A 16 -11.98 -6.48 14.71
C MET A 16 -11.32 -6.53 16.08
N ASN A 17 -11.74 -7.47 16.93
CA ASN A 17 -11.17 -7.69 18.25
C ASN A 17 -10.02 -8.71 18.14
N ILE A 18 -8.87 -8.42 18.75
CA ILE A 18 -7.68 -9.27 18.71
C ILE A 18 -7.18 -9.44 20.14
N SER A 19 -6.97 -10.68 20.56
CA SER A 19 -6.28 -11.00 21.82
C SER A 19 -4.80 -11.21 21.55
N LEU A 20 -3.94 -10.59 22.36
CA LEU A 20 -2.49 -10.68 22.25
C LEU A 20 -1.91 -11.20 23.58
N PRO A 21 -0.84 -12.01 23.56
CA PRO A 21 0.00 -12.23 24.73
C PRO A 21 0.55 -10.90 25.28
N ASP A 22 0.83 -10.85 26.58
CA ASP A 22 1.29 -9.64 27.27
C ASP A 22 2.53 -9.02 26.62
N GLU A 23 3.47 -9.85 26.17
CA GLU A 23 4.68 -9.41 25.47
C GLU A 23 4.37 -8.64 24.18
N LEU A 24 3.44 -9.15 23.36
CA LEU A 24 3.05 -8.47 22.12
C LEU A 24 2.24 -7.21 22.40
N LYS A 25 1.45 -7.19 23.47
CA LYS A 25 0.74 -5.98 23.90
C LYS A 25 1.73 -4.89 24.29
N GLN A 26 2.74 -5.21 25.11
CA GLN A 26 3.78 -4.26 25.52
C GLN A 26 4.54 -3.69 24.32
N PHE A 27 4.90 -4.55 23.36
CA PHE A 27 5.52 -4.10 22.12
C PHE A 27 4.63 -3.11 21.36
N VAL A 28 3.34 -3.42 21.18
CA VAL A 28 2.39 -2.51 20.50
C VAL A 28 2.26 -1.18 21.25
N ASP A 29 2.17 -1.20 22.58
CA ASP A 29 2.06 0.01 23.39
C ASP A 29 3.30 0.91 23.24
N GLN A 30 4.50 0.31 23.19
CA GLN A 30 5.74 1.05 22.94
C GLN A 30 5.74 1.69 21.55
N GLN A 31 5.33 0.96 20.51
CA GLN A 31 5.24 1.49 19.15
C GLN A 31 4.25 2.65 19.06
N VAL A 32 3.12 2.57 19.78
CA VAL A 32 2.15 3.66 19.85
C VAL A 32 2.76 4.91 20.49
N ALA A 33 3.51 4.76 21.58
CA ALA A 33 4.16 5.87 22.27
C ALA A 33 5.30 6.51 21.46
N GLU A 34 6.16 5.69 20.82
CA GLU A 34 7.35 6.16 20.10
C GLU A 34 7.00 6.81 18.75
N HIS A 35 5.99 6.30 18.06
CA HIS A 35 5.62 6.74 16.71
C HIS A 35 4.38 7.62 16.68
N ALA A 36 3.95 8.13 17.85
CA ALA A 36 2.83 9.05 18.03
C ALA A 36 1.51 8.58 17.39
N TYR A 37 1.25 7.27 17.42
CA TYR A 37 -0.06 6.74 17.02
C TYR A 37 -1.11 7.12 18.07
N GLY A 38 -2.35 7.36 17.63
CA GLY A 38 -3.46 7.66 18.52
C GLY A 38 -4.07 6.43 19.20
N SER A 39 -3.78 5.22 18.71
CA SER A 39 -4.24 3.96 19.33
C SER A 39 -3.49 2.73 18.81
N SER A 40 -3.56 1.63 19.55
CA SER A 40 -3.11 0.30 19.09
C SER A 40 -3.78 -0.11 17.77
N SER A 41 -5.07 0.18 17.60
CA SER A 41 -5.81 -0.10 16.36
C SER A 41 -5.32 0.72 15.17
N GLU A 42 -4.75 1.91 15.40
CA GLU A 42 -4.11 2.69 14.34
C GLU A 42 -2.78 2.08 13.93
N TYR A 43 -1.91 1.78 14.89
CA TYR A 43 -0.64 1.10 14.62
C TYR A 43 -0.84 -0.20 13.86
N LEU A 44 -1.75 -1.06 14.31
CA LEU A 44 -2.03 -2.34 13.64
C LEU A 44 -2.59 -2.16 12.23
N ARG A 45 -3.42 -1.13 11.98
CA ARG A 45 -3.91 -0.84 10.62
C ARG A 45 -2.78 -0.42 9.68
N GLU A 46 -1.84 0.39 10.16
CA GLU A 46 -0.66 0.75 9.38
C GLU A 46 0.24 -0.46 9.13
N LEU A 47 0.48 -1.28 10.14
CA LEU A 47 1.26 -2.51 10.00
C LEU A 47 0.66 -3.46 8.95
N ILE A 48 -0.67 -3.61 8.93
CA ILE A 48 -1.37 -4.40 7.92
C ILE A 48 -1.20 -3.79 6.51
N ARG A 49 -1.25 -2.46 6.38
CA ARG A 49 -1.02 -1.78 5.09
C ARG A 49 0.40 -2.04 4.57
N GLN A 50 1.40 -1.87 5.43
CA GLN A 50 2.79 -2.16 5.11
C GLN A 50 2.99 -3.61 4.70
N GLN A 51 2.40 -4.55 5.44
CA GLN A 51 2.49 -5.98 5.12
C GLN A 51 1.86 -6.30 3.76
N ARG A 52 0.72 -5.70 3.43
CA ARG A 52 0.09 -5.85 2.12
C ARG A 52 0.98 -5.30 1.00
N ASP A 53 1.65 -4.19 1.24
CA ASP A 53 2.53 -3.57 0.24
C ASP A 53 3.79 -4.43 0.01
N VAL A 54 4.35 -5.04 1.06
CA VAL A 54 5.42 -6.05 0.97
C VAL A 54 4.96 -7.28 0.18
N GLN A 55 3.76 -7.79 0.46
CA GLN A 55 3.19 -8.91 -0.30
C GLN A 55 3.01 -8.58 -1.78
N LYS A 56 2.55 -7.36 -2.09
CA LYS A 56 2.42 -6.88 -3.46
C LYS A 56 3.77 -6.80 -4.17
N LEU A 57 4.79 -6.24 -3.52
CA LEU A 57 6.13 -6.16 -4.06
C LEU A 57 6.70 -7.56 -4.34
N ARG A 58 6.52 -8.50 -3.39
CA ARG A 58 6.94 -9.89 -3.58
C ARG A 58 6.29 -10.53 -4.80
N GLY A 59 4.99 -10.28 -5.02
CA GLY A 59 4.29 -10.72 -6.22
C GLY A 59 4.94 -10.19 -7.50
N LEU A 60 5.18 -8.88 -7.57
CA LEU A 60 5.82 -8.26 -8.74
C LEU A 60 7.23 -8.80 -9.03
N LEU A 61 8.01 -9.08 -7.98
CA LEU A 61 9.35 -9.67 -8.14
C LEU A 61 9.28 -11.09 -8.69
N LEU A 62 8.33 -11.90 -8.23
CA LEU A 62 8.10 -13.25 -8.76
C LEU A 62 7.62 -13.21 -10.21
N ASP A 63 6.69 -12.31 -10.53
CA ASP A 63 6.23 -12.10 -11.90
C ASP A 63 7.39 -11.71 -12.81
N GLY A 64 8.27 -10.81 -12.35
CA GLY A 64 9.49 -10.42 -13.06
C GLY A 64 10.47 -11.58 -13.23
N ALA A 65 10.72 -12.37 -12.19
CA ALA A 65 11.58 -13.55 -12.25
C ALA A 65 11.04 -14.62 -13.22
N ASN A 66 9.72 -14.74 -13.31
CA ASN A 66 9.03 -15.67 -14.20
C ASN A 66 8.79 -15.10 -15.61
N SER A 67 9.18 -13.84 -15.89
CA SER A 67 8.91 -13.16 -17.17
C SER A 67 9.81 -13.62 -18.33
N GLY A 68 10.73 -14.55 -18.06
CA GLY A 68 11.69 -15.07 -19.03
C GLY A 68 13.11 -14.56 -18.76
N PRO A 69 14.08 -14.93 -19.62
CA PRO A 69 15.47 -14.53 -19.44
C PRO A 69 15.63 -13.01 -19.55
N ALA A 70 16.48 -12.45 -18.69
CA ALA A 70 16.86 -11.04 -18.79
C ALA A 70 17.58 -10.78 -20.12
N MET A 71 17.21 -9.69 -20.79
CA MET A 71 17.89 -9.23 -21.99
C MET A 71 18.79 -8.03 -21.65
N ALA A 72 19.90 -7.88 -22.38
CA ALA A 72 20.73 -6.70 -22.27
C ALA A 72 19.91 -5.44 -22.61
N MET A 73 20.11 -4.39 -21.83
CA MET A 73 19.47 -3.10 -22.10
C MET A 73 20.30 -2.35 -23.15
N GLU A 74 19.71 -2.12 -24.32
CA GLU A 74 20.34 -1.33 -25.37
C GLU A 74 20.44 0.16 -24.99
N PRO A 75 21.45 0.91 -25.51
CA PRO A 75 21.65 2.31 -25.15
C PRO A 75 20.44 3.22 -25.43
N ASP A 76 19.62 2.90 -26.43
CA ASP A 76 18.44 3.68 -26.84
C ASP A 76 17.14 3.21 -26.17
N PHE A 77 17.21 2.22 -25.28
CA PHE A 77 16.05 1.53 -24.72
C PHE A 77 14.99 2.47 -24.14
N PHE A 78 15.41 3.43 -23.30
CA PHE A 78 14.49 4.39 -22.70
C PHE A 78 13.90 5.38 -23.71
N ASP A 79 14.65 5.77 -24.73
CA ASP A 79 14.16 6.67 -25.77
C ASP A 79 13.10 6.00 -26.64
N THR A 80 13.35 4.74 -27.03
CA THR A 80 12.37 3.89 -27.70
C THR A 80 11.12 3.70 -26.83
N MET A 81 11.28 3.48 -25.52
CA MET A 81 10.15 3.32 -24.60
C MET A 81 9.29 4.59 -24.47
N ARG A 82 9.92 5.76 -24.33
CA ARG A 82 9.24 7.07 -24.27
C ARG A 82 8.53 7.40 -25.57
N LYS A 83 9.14 7.10 -26.72
CA LYS A 83 8.50 7.27 -28.03
C LYS A 83 7.21 6.44 -28.11
N ARG A 84 7.27 5.15 -27.79
CA ARG A 84 6.09 4.27 -27.77
C ARG A 84 4.98 4.77 -26.82
N ALA A 85 5.35 5.27 -25.63
CA ALA A 85 4.38 5.81 -24.69
C ALA A 85 3.67 7.07 -25.22
N ARG A 86 4.43 7.99 -25.86
CA ARG A 86 3.88 9.18 -26.51
C ARG A 86 2.97 8.82 -27.68
N ASP A 87 3.41 7.88 -28.53
CA ASP A 87 2.63 7.41 -29.69
C ASP A 87 1.28 6.83 -29.24
N ARG A 88 1.24 6.05 -28.14
CA ARG A 88 -0.01 5.55 -27.54
C ARG A 88 -0.90 6.64 -26.95
N ALA A 89 -0.31 7.65 -26.32
CA ALA A 89 -1.07 8.76 -25.72
C ALA A 89 -1.69 9.66 -26.81
N ALA A 90 -1.01 9.85 -27.94
CA ALA A 90 -1.51 10.63 -29.08
C ALA A 90 -2.58 9.88 -29.91
N ALA A 91 -2.62 8.56 -29.84
CA ALA A 91 -3.61 7.71 -30.51
C ALA A 91 -4.94 7.58 -29.73
N LYS A 92 -5.07 8.27 -28.60
CA LYS A 92 -6.24 8.25 -27.71
C LYS A 92 -6.91 9.62 -27.72
#